data_AF-A0A832CBL1-F1
#
_entry.id   AF-A0A832CBL1-F1
#
_cell.length_a   1.000
_cell.length_b   1.000
_cell.length_c   1.000
_cell.angle_alpha   90.00
_cell.angle_beta   90.00
_cell.angle_gamma   90.00
#
_symmetry.space_group_name_H-M   'P 1'
#
loop_
_entity.id
_entity.type
_entity.pdbx_description
1 polymer ?
#
loop_
_entity_poly.entity_id
_entity_poly.type
_entity_poly.pdbx_seq_one_letter_code
_entity_poly.pdbx_strand_id
1 'polypeptide(L)'
;QEKADLVFETRRALRHLRAFSKLKAENAKKLVQELLKLPQVGKLEIAVKIADIMPKVAEEVRAIYMKERTLTNEEIEQILEVVEKFRE
;
A
#
# COMPACT_ATOMS: atom_id res chain seq x y z
N GLN A 1 26.87 1.96 -20.27
CA GLN A 1 26.27 0.96 -19.36
C GLN A 1 25.63 -0.10 -20.23
N GLU A 2 26.28 -1.25 -20.39
CA GLU A 2 25.76 -2.35 -21.20
C GLU A 2 24.42 -2.79 -20.65
N LYS A 3 23.43 -2.97 -21.53
CA LYS A 3 22.14 -3.58 -21.21
C LYS A 3 22.40 -5.06 -20.90
N ALA A 4 22.85 -5.36 -19.69
CA ALA A 4 22.81 -6.72 -19.18
C ALA A 4 21.35 -7.16 -19.24
N ASP A 5 21.06 -8.17 -20.04
CA ASP A 5 19.73 -8.72 -20.14
C ASP A 5 19.26 -9.10 -18.73
N LEU A 6 18.12 -8.52 -18.32
CA LEU A 6 17.54 -8.83 -17.01
C LEU A 6 17.34 -10.34 -16.91
N VAL A 7 17.87 -10.94 -15.85
CA VAL A 7 17.65 -12.34 -15.49
C VAL A 7 16.14 -12.61 -15.47
N PHE A 8 15.75 -13.83 -15.82
CA PHE A 8 14.34 -14.23 -16.00
C PHE A 8 13.45 -13.78 -14.84
N GLU A 9 13.90 -13.97 -13.61
CA GLU A 9 13.19 -13.59 -12.38
C GLU A 9 12.95 -12.09 -12.29
N THR A 10 13.99 -11.28 -12.50
CA THR A 10 13.90 -9.81 -12.50
C THR A 10 12.95 -9.31 -13.59
N ARG A 11 12.99 -9.93 -14.78
CA ARG A 11 12.08 -9.60 -15.88
C ARG A 11 10.63 -9.91 -15.53
N ARG A 12 10.38 -11.03 -14.86
CA ARG A 12 9.04 -11.43 -14.42
C ARG A 12 8.52 -10.52 -13.31
N ALA A 13 9.36 -10.19 -12.32
CA ALA A 13 9.03 -9.25 -11.26
C ALA A 13 8.73 -7.85 -11.82
N LEU A 14 9.56 -7.34 -12.73
CA LEU A 14 9.33 -6.04 -13.38
C LEU A 14 8.03 -6.01 -14.17
N ARG A 15 7.70 -7.11 -14.88
CA ARG A 15 6.41 -7.22 -15.59
C ARG A 15 5.23 -7.19 -14.63
N HIS A 16 5.31 -7.90 -13.52
CA HIS A 16 4.28 -7.89 -12.48
C HIS A 16 4.12 -6.47 -11.89
N LEU A 17 5.21 -5.84 -11.49
CA LEU A 17 5.19 -4.47 -10.96
C LEU A 17 4.55 -3.49 -11.95
N ARG A 18 4.89 -3.57 -13.24
CA ARG A 18 4.28 -2.71 -14.27
C ARG A 18 2.79 -2.96 -14.48
N ALA A 19 2.32 -4.18 -14.28
CA ALA A 19 0.91 -4.54 -14.46
C ALA A 19 0.03 -4.22 -13.24
N PHE A 20 0.59 -4.28 -12.03
CA PHE A 20 -0.18 -4.20 -10.78
C PHE A 20 0.12 -2.96 -9.93
N SER A 21 1.19 -2.20 -10.22
CA SER A 21 1.47 -0.97 -9.49
C SER A 21 0.35 0.06 -9.66
N LYS A 22 -0.20 0.50 -8.53
CA LYS A 22 -1.26 1.52 -8.48
C LYS A 22 -0.70 2.93 -8.33
N LEU A 23 0.56 3.04 -7.91
CA LEU A 23 1.23 4.30 -7.60
C LEU A 23 2.65 4.29 -8.16
N LYS A 24 3.16 5.49 -8.45
CA LYS A 24 4.60 5.69 -8.65
C LYS A 24 5.35 5.35 -7.37
N ALA A 25 6.58 4.85 -7.51
CA ALA A 25 7.39 4.40 -6.39
C ALA A 25 7.60 5.48 -5.30
N GLU A 26 7.71 6.76 -5.70
CA GLU A 26 7.87 7.88 -4.77
C GLU A 26 6.61 8.12 -3.95
N ASN A 27 5.43 8.10 -4.59
CA ASN A 27 4.15 8.29 -3.92
C ASN A 27 3.84 7.13 -2.97
N ALA A 28 4.14 5.89 -3.38
CA ALA A 28 3.98 4.72 -2.51
C ALA A 28 4.83 4.83 -1.23
N LYS A 29 6.09 5.28 -1.34
CA LYS A 29 6.96 5.50 -0.17
C LYS A 29 6.41 6.59 0.75
N LYS A 30 5.92 7.69 0.19
CA LYS A 30 5.29 8.78 0.97
C LYS A 30 4.02 8.31 1.67
N LEU A 31 3.16 7.57 0.98
CA LEU A 31 1.94 7.00 1.55
C LEU A 31 2.26 6.09 2.75
N VAL A 32 3.22 5.19 2.62
CA VAL A 32 3.64 4.31 3.73
C VAL A 32 4.13 5.14 4.92
N GLN A 33 4.91 6.19 4.69
CA GLN A 33 5.38 7.09 5.75
C GLN A 33 4.23 7.85 6.44
N GLU A 34 3.21 8.27 5.70
CA GLU A 34 2.04 8.92 6.28
C GLU A 34 1.18 7.94 7.08
N LEU A 35 0.94 6.73 6.53
CA LEU A 35 0.22 5.67 7.22
C LEU A 35 0.91 5.26 8.52
N LEU A 36 2.24 5.19 8.55
CA LEU A 36 3.00 4.88 9.77
C LEU A 36 2.86 5.91 10.89
N LYS A 37 2.44 7.15 10.59
CA LYS A 37 2.16 8.16 11.61
C LYS A 37 0.83 7.93 12.32
N LEU A 38 -0.06 7.12 11.72
CA LEU A 38 -1.34 6.78 12.32
C LEU A 38 -1.15 5.70 13.39
N PRO A 39 -1.60 5.94 14.64
CA PRO A 39 -1.45 4.98 15.74
C PRO A 39 -2.14 3.63 15.46
N GLN A 40 -3.21 3.64 14.65
CA GLN A 40 -3.94 2.44 14.24
C GLN A 40 -3.23 1.58 13.20
N VAL A 41 -2.25 2.14 12.47
CA VAL A 41 -1.44 1.37 11.52
C VAL A 41 -0.24 0.81 12.25
N GLY A 42 0.66 1.66 12.76
CA GLY A 42 1.80 1.36 13.64
C GLY A 42 2.87 0.37 13.13
N LYS A 43 2.45 -0.68 12.43
CA LYS A 43 3.25 -1.76 11.85
C LYS A 43 3.51 -1.48 10.38
N LEU A 44 4.77 -1.56 9.99
CA LEU A 44 5.22 -1.38 8.60
C LEU A 44 4.51 -2.36 7.65
N GLU A 45 4.30 -3.60 8.06
CA GLU A 45 3.63 -4.62 7.24
C GLU A 45 2.20 -4.23 6.85
N ILE A 46 1.47 -3.60 7.76
CA ILE A 46 0.10 -3.14 7.51
C ILE A 46 0.12 -1.92 6.59
N ALA A 47 1.01 -0.95 6.86
CA ALA A 47 1.16 0.23 6.01
C ALA A 47 1.49 -0.16 4.55
N VAL A 48 2.38 -1.13 4.36
CA VAL A 48 2.73 -1.66 3.03
C VAL A 48 1.55 -2.37 2.37
N LYS A 49 0.78 -3.19 3.11
CA LYS A 49 -0.44 -3.83 2.58
C LYS A 49 -1.49 -2.82 2.16
N ILE A 50 -1.72 -1.77 2.95
CA ILE A 50 -2.65 -0.70 2.60
C ILE A 50 -2.18 0.03 1.33
N ALA A 51 -0.88 0.34 1.22
CA ALA A 51 -0.34 1.00 0.04
C ALA A 51 -0.40 0.14 -1.24
N ASP A 52 -0.30 -1.19 -1.12
CA ASP A 52 -0.43 -2.13 -2.25
C ASP A 52 -1.90 -2.34 -2.65
N ILE A 53 -2.80 -2.44 -1.68
CA ILE A 53 -4.23 -2.68 -1.90
C ILE A 53 -4.97 -1.39 -2.28
N MET A 54 -4.54 -0.22 -1.80
CA MET A 54 -5.20 1.08 -2.02
C MET A 54 -6.72 1.02 -1.76
N PRO A 55 -7.14 0.69 -0.53
CA PRO A 55 -8.54 0.43 -0.22
C PRO A 55 -9.43 1.66 -0.45
N LYS A 56 -10.58 1.46 -1.10
CA LYS A 56 -11.60 2.48 -1.43
C LYS A 56 -12.75 2.52 -0.44
N VAL A 57 -13.04 1.37 0.18
CA VAL A 57 -14.19 1.20 1.06
C VAL A 57 -13.77 0.62 2.41
N ALA A 58 -14.59 0.85 3.43
CA ALA A 58 -14.29 0.44 4.79
C ALA A 58 -14.09 -1.08 4.92
N GLU A 59 -14.84 -1.87 4.15
CA GLU A 59 -14.77 -3.34 4.12
C GLU A 59 -13.38 -3.84 3.69
N GLU A 60 -12.72 -3.15 2.76
CA GLU A 60 -11.37 -3.51 2.32
C GLU A 60 -10.33 -3.24 3.41
N VAL A 61 -10.48 -2.13 4.16
CA VAL A 61 -9.63 -1.86 5.33
C VAL A 61 -9.85 -2.92 6.42
N ARG A 62 -11.12 -3.26 6.71
CA ARG A 62 -11.43 -4.34 7.66
C ARG A 62 -10.84 -5.67 7.23
N ALA A 63 -10.87 -6.00 5.93
CA ALA A 63 -10.28 -7.22 5.38
C ALA A 63 -8.76 -7.29 5.64
N ILE A 64 -8.04 -6.18 5.52
CA ILE A 64 -6.60 -6.10 5.81
C ILE A 64 -6.32 -6.42 7.29
N TYR A 65 -7.20 -5.96 8.19
CA TYR A 65 -7.02 -6.07 9.64
C TYR A 65 -7.64 -7.32 10.28
N MET A 66 -8.29 -8.21 9.51
CA MET A 66 -9.03 -9.37 10.06
C MET A 66 -8.23 -10.24 11.05
N LYS A 67 -6.91 -10.31 10.92
CA LYS A 67 -6.02 -11.13 11.78
C LYS A 67 -5.31 -10.34 12.89
N GLU A 68 -5.46 -9.02 12.91
CA GLU A 68 -4.69 -8.12 13.77
C GLU A 68 -5.55 -7.62 14.94
N ARG A 69 -6.52 -6.76 14.63
CA ARG A 69 -7.50 -6.25 15.61
C ARG A 69 -8.69 -5.62 14.87
N THR A 70 -9.79 -5.45 15.59
CA THR A 70 -10.92 -4.67 15.10
C THR A 70 -10.60 -3.17 15.18
N LEU A 71 -10.86 -2.45 14.10
CA LEU A 71 -10.76 -0.98 14.05
C LEU A 71 -12.14 -0.34 14.25
N THR A 72 -12.15 0.86 14.83
CA THR A 72 -13.36 1.70 14.87
C THR A 72 -13.65 2.30 13.50
N ASN A 73 -14.87 2.79 13.29
CA ASN A 73 -15.22 3.46 12.02
C ASN A 73 -14.37 4.72 11.80
N GLU A 74 -14.10 5.49 12.87
CA GLU A 74 -13.25 6.69 12.81
C GLU A 74 -11.81 6.35 12.40
N GLU A 75 -11.24 5.27 12.96
CA GLU A 75 -9.88 4.81 12.59
C GLU A 75 -9.81 4.40 11.11
N ILE A 76 -10.86 3.77 10.60
CA ILE A 76 -10.96 3.34 9.19
C ILE A 76 -11.09 4.55 8.27
N GLU A 77 -11.93 5.53 8.62
CA GLU A 77 -12.09 6.77 7.86
C GLU A 77 -10.77 7.52 7.73
N GLN A 78 -10.02 7.66 8.83
CA GLN A 78 -8.70 8.29 8.80
C GLN A 78 -7.71 7.59 7.86
N ILE A 79 -7.73 6.25 7.81
CA ILE A 79 -6.90 5.48 6.88
C ILE A 79 -7.32 5.77 5.43
N LEU A 80 -8.63 5.73 5.15
CA LEU A 80 -9.16 6.00 3.81
C LEU A 80 -8.85 7.42 3.35
N GLU A 81 -8.96 8.42 4.22
CA GLU A 81 -8.61 9.81 3.91
C GLU A 81 -7.14 9.97 3.52
N VAL A 82 -6.22 9.30 4.23
CA VAL A 82 -4.80 9.33 3.88
C VAL A 82 -4.58 8.64 2.53
N VAL A 83 -5.18 7.47 2.30
CA VAL A 83 -5.06 6.75 1.03
C VAL A 83 -5.59 7.56 -0.16
N GLU A 84 -6.70 8.28 0.03
CA GLU A 84 -7.36 9.06 -1.02
C GLU A 84 -6.48 10.19 -1.54
N LYS A 85 -5.67 10.83 -0.68
CA LYS A 85 -4.71 11.88 -1.07
C LYS A 85 -3.68 11.42 -2.10
N PHE A 86 -3.46 10.13 -2.22
CA PHE A 86 -2.47 9.54 -3.14
C PHE A 86 -3.11 8.92 -4.38
N ARG A 87 -4.44 8.93 -4.54
CA ARG A 87 -5.05 8.52 -5.81
C ARG A 87 -4.84 9.61 -6.85
N GLU A 88 -4.04 9.30 -7.86
CA GLU A 88 -3.94 10.06 -9.12
C GLU A 88 -5.08 9.64 -10.07
#